data_AF-A0A1A9S7J1-F1
#
_entry.id   AF-A0A1A9S7J1-F1
#
_cell.length_a   1.000
_cell.length_b   1.000
_cell.length_c   1.000
_cell.angle_alpha   90.00
_cell.angle_beta   90.00
_cell.angle_gamma   90.00
#
_symmetry.space_group_name_H-M   'P 1'
#
loop_
_entity.id
_entity.type
_entity.pdbx_description
1 polymer ?
#
loop_
_entity_poly.entity_id
_entity_poly.type
_entity_poly.pdbx_seq_one_letter_code
_entity_poly.pdbx_strand_id
1 'polypeptide(L)'
;MNRLQRRQAERQAARKPGAPARTLRQPHAQNRLLLLKNPQKLPETALLDSRIKLHLYLLQLKQAHDVDGVRYFQHFLDHIRTMCLLQERPKYKDAADKAQQELEASPQDGPRRFPWLSALVNSFDREMEHTSATLLVECNDHAAACGQLACIAVIIALPDYTAAALKQLLAGGTLKAAAEQAGAGQAELKKNCLIMLHQLHNLLWAEVDFARPWTLTAARRHKQIYLQAIDQLKSVAGQAAARVADFRRLFGVALVNLDAFIKTA
;
A
#
# COMPACT_ATOMS: atom_id res chain seq x y z
N MET A 1 57.30 -41.44 14.53
CA MET A 1 55.93 -41.50 13.98
C MET A 1 56.00 -42.06 12.57
N ASN A 2 55.41 -43.24 12.33
CA ASN A 2 55.62 -44.02 11.11
C ASN A 2 54.76 -43.50 9.93
N ARG A 3 55.14 -43.74 8.67
CA ARG A 3 54.46 -43.16 7.46
C ARG A 3 52.93 -43.39 7.42
N LEU A 4 52.46 -44.50 7.99
CA LEU A 4 51.04 -44.83 8.12
C LEU A 4 50.29 -43.91 9.10
N GLN A 5 50.95 -43.49 10.20
CA GLN A 5 50.37 -42.57 11.19
C GLN A 5 50.24 -41.15 10.63
N ARG A 6 51.18 -40.71 9.78
CA ARG A 6 51.06 -39.41 9.07
C ARG A 6 49.88 -39.39 8.11
N ARG A 7 49.70 -40.45 7.31
CA ARG A 7 48.56 -40.57 6.38
C ARG A 7 47.20 -40.66 7.11
N GLN A 8 47.16 -41.28 8.28
CA GLN A 8 45.93 -41.30 9.10
C GLN A 8 45.64 -39.94 9.75
N ALA A 9 46.66 -39.23 10.23
CA ALA A 9 46.52 -37.88 10.75
C ALA A 9 46.07 -36.88 9.67
N GLU A 10 46.60 -36.99 8.44
CA GLU A 10 46.18 -36.18 7.28
C GLU A 10 44.72 -36.47 6.87
N ARG A 11 44.31 -37.75 6.88
CA ARG A 11 42.91 -38.12 6.59
C ARG A 11 41.93 -37.69 7.69
N GLN A 12 42.36 -37.64 8.95
CA GLN A 12 41.56 -37.12 10.06
C GLN A 12 41.49 -35.59 10.06
N ALA A 13 42.56 -34.90 9.65
CA ALA A 13 42.57 -33.46 9.45
C ALA A 13 41.68 -33.01 8.27
N ALA A 14 41.65 -33.80 7.17
CA ALA A 14 40.77 -33.57 6.03
C ALA A 14 39.29 -33.89 6.30
N ARG A 15 38.99 -34.61 7.40
CA ARG A 15 37.63 -34.97 7.85
C ARG A 15 37.13 -34.12 9.02
N LYS A 16 37.73 -32.96 9.28
CA LYS A 16 37.06 -31.97 10.15
C LYS A 16 35.86 -31.42 9.37
N PRO A 17 34.62 -31.56 9.89
CA PRO A 17 33.52 -30.76 9.38
C PRO A 17 33.99 -29.31 9.45
N GLY A 18 34.00 -28.62 8.32
CA GLY A 18 34.21 -27.18 8.33
C GLY A 18 33.26 -26.61 9.37
N ALA A 19 33.80 -25.84 10.33
CA ALA A 19 32.98 -25.07 11.25
C ALA A 19 31.86 -24.44 10.41
N PRO A 20 30.58 -24.55 10.80
CA PRO A 20 29.48 -24.08 9.98
C PRO A 20 29.83 -22.67 9.60
N ALA A 21 30.04 -22.43 8.30
CA ALA A 21 30.27 -21.10 7.79
C ALA A 21 29.13 -20.29 8.40
N ARG A 22 29.48 -19.38 9.31
CA ARG A 22 28.53 -18.52 9.97
C ARG A 22 27.96 -17.73 8.81
N THR A 23 26.85 -18.23 8.25
CA THR A 23 26.14 -17.60 7.17
C THR A 23 25.92 -16.22 7.71
N LEU A 24 26.66 -15.25 7.16
CA LEU A 24 26.48 -13.84 7.46
C LEU A 24 24.99 -13.64 7.23
N ARG A 25 24.21 -13.57 8.31
CA ARG A 25 22.77 -13.35 8.21
C ARG A 25 22.68 -12.09 7.38
N GLN A 26 22.13 -12.23 6.18
CA GLN A 26 22.01 -11.09 5.29
C GLN A 26 21.38 -9.95 6.11
N PRO A 27 21.89 -8.71 6.04
CA PRO A 27 21.45 -7.62 6.91
C PRO A 27 19.92 -7.53 7.03
N HIS A 28 19.22 -7.85 5.94
CA HIS A 28 17.77 -7.97 5.86
C HIS A 28 17.16 -9.01 6.81
N ALA A 29 17.70 -10.24 6.88
CA ALA A 29 17.21 -11.27 7.78
C ALA A 29 17.39 -10.87 9.25
N GLN A 30 18.47 -10.14 9.57
CA GLN A 30 18.68 -9.58 10.89
C GLN A 30 17.68 -8.46 11.20
N ASN A 31 17.44 -7.53 10.27
CA ASN A 31 16.47 -6.45 10.44
C ASN A 31 15.04 -6.96 10.63
N ARG A 32 14.61 -7.96 9.85
CA ARG A 32 13.32 -8.63 10.05
C ARG A 32 13.22 -9.23 11.44
N LEU A 33 14.25 -9.95 11.88
CA LEU A 33 14.27 -10.53 13.22
C LEU A 33 14.23 -9.48 14.34
N LEU A 34 14.88 -8.32 14.15
CA LEU A 34 14.84 -7.21 15.11
C LEU A 34 13.45 -6.60 15.23
N LEU A 35 12.75 -6.38 14.11
CA LEU A 35 11.35 -5.94 14.13
C LEU A 35 10.44 -6.93 14.85
N LEU A 36 10.59 -8.22 14.54
CA LEU A 36 9.76 -9.29 15.10
C LEU A 36 10.01 -9.51 16.59
N LYS A 37 11.25 -9.27 17.05
CA LYS A 37 11.63 -9.43 18.46
C LYS A 37 11.45 -8.15 19.27
N ASN A 38 11.06 -7.03 18.66
CA ASN A 38 10.79 -5.81 19.42
C ASN A 38 9.59 -6.06 20.36
N PRO A 39 9.76 -6.00 21.69
CA PRO A 39 8.67 -6.25 22.62
C PRO A 39 7.67 -5.09 22.71
N GLN A 40 8.02 -3.90 22.20
CA GLN A 40 7.18 -2.72 22.29
C GLN A 40 5.83 -2.96 21.61
N LYS A 41 4.76 -2.73 22.37
CA LYS A 41 3.38 -2.82 21.91
C LYS A 41 2.85 -1.42 21.59
N LEU A 42 1.78 -1.38 20.80
CA LEU A 42 1.05 -0.13 20.62
C LEU A 42 0.55 0.35 21.99
N PRO A 43 0.59 1.66 22.27
CA PRO A 43 -0.13 2.23 23.40
C PRO A 43 -1.61 1.82 23.36
N GLU A 44 -2.21 1.59 24.52
CA GLU A 44 -3.61 1.15 24.63
C GLU A 44 -4.58 2.05 23.85
N THR A 45 -4.36 3.36 23.91
CA THR A 45 -5.16 4.34 23.15
C THR A 45 -5.05 4.12 21.65
N ALA A 46 -3.84 3.95 21.11
CA ALA A 46 -3.61 3.70 19.69
C ALA A 46 -4.16 2.34 19.22
N LEU A 47 -4.07 1.32 20.09
CA LEU A 47 -4.66 0.00 19.84
C LEU A 47 -6.19 0.10 19.75
N LEU A 48 -6.81 0.77 20.73
CA LEU A 48 -8.26 0.98 20.73
C LEU A 48 -8.72 1.77 19.49
N ASP A 49 -8.00 2.83 19.15
CA ASP A 49 -8.29 3.65 17.97
C ASP A 49 -8.25 2.83 16.67
N SER A 50 -7.24 1.97 16.55
CA SER A 50 -7.07 1.08 15.39
C SER A 50 -8.20 0.04 15.31
N ARG A 51 -8.59 -0.54 16.45
CA ARG A 51 -9.71 -1.49 16.54
C ARG A 51 -11.04 -0.84 16.15
N ILE A 52 -11.31 0.35 16.69
CA ILE A 52 -12.54 1.11 16.38
C ILE A 52 -12.60 1.42 14.90
N LYS A 53 -11.51 1.96 14.32
CA LYS A 53 -11.44 2.26 12.87
C LYS A 53 -11.72 1.00 12.03
N LEU A 54 -11.03 -0.10 12.32
CA LEU A 54 -11.17 -1.34 11.57
C LEU A 54 -12.61 -1.87 11.55
N HIS A 55 -13.28 -1.91 12.71
CA HIS A 55 -14.66 -2.40 12.81
C HIS A 55 -15.69 -1.39 12.30
N LEU A 56 -15.46 -0.09 12.48
CA LEU A 56 -16.33 0.96 11.97
C LEU A 56 -16.36 0.95 10.44
N TYR A 57 -15.20 0.92 9.78
CA TYR A 57 -15.13 0.83 8.33
C TYR A 57 -15.75 -0.47 7.81
N LEU A 58 -15.59 -1.60 8.53
CA LEU A 58 -16.22 -2.87 8.14
C LEU A 58 -17.76 -2.77 8.20
N LEU A 59 -18.29 -2.14 9.25
CA LEU A 59 -19.72 -1.91 9.39
C LEU A 59 -20.24 -1.00 8.27
N GLN A 60 -19.55 0.11 8.02
CA GLN A 60 -19.89 1.05 6.95
C GLN A 60 -19.90 0.36 5.58
N LEU A 61 -18.87 -0.43 5.28
CA LEU A 61 -18.77 -1.18 4.02
C LEU A 61 -19.92 -2.19 3.83
N LYS A 62 -20.36 -2.84 4.92
CA LYS A 62 -21.52 -3.75 4.89
C LYS A 62 -22.83 -3.00 4.62
N GLN A 63 -22.97 -1.78 5.13
CA GLN A 63 -24.17 -0.95 4.96
C GLN A 63 -24.21 -0.27 3.59
N ALA A 64 -23.08 0.29 3.15
CA ALA A 64 -22.92 1.00 1.89
C ALA A 64 -21.59 0.59 1.24
N HIS A 65 -21.59 0.36 -0.09
CA HIS A 65 -20.35 0.15 -0.85
C HIS A 65 -19.59 1.47 -1.02
N ASP A 66 -19.27 2.09 0.09
CA ASP A 66 -18.58 3.37 0.11
C ASP A 66 -17.16 3.19 -0.44
N VAL A 67 -16.82 4.00 -1.44
CA VAL A 67 -15.51 3.95 -2.11
C VAL A 67 -14.39 4.20 -1.11
N ASP A 68 -14.69 5.00 -0.09
CA ASP A 68 -13.77 5.24 0.99
C ASP A 68 -13.56 3.95 1.84
N GLY A 69 -14.64 3.31 2.31
CA GLY A 69 -14.54 2.00 2.97
C GLY A 69 -13.76 0.95 2.15
N VAL A 70 -13.98 0.86 0.84
CA VAL A 70 -13.25 -0.07 -0.05
C VAL A 70 -11.76 0.21 -0.03
N ARG A 71 -11.39 1.49 -0.14
CA ARG A 71 -9.98 1.89 -0.19
C ARG A 71 -9.27 1.67 1.14
N TYR A 72 -9.96 1.92 2.26
CA TYR A 72 -9.45 1.56 3.58
C TYR A 72 -9.11 0.07 3.64
N PHE A 73 -9.99 -0.79 3.12
CA PHE A 73 -9.73 -2.23 3.12
C PHE A 73 -8.71 -2.70 2.09
N GLN A 74 -8.57 -2.05 0.94
CA GLN A 74 -7.44 -2.30 0.04
C GLN A 74 -6.11 -2.02 0.74
N HIS A 75 -5.98 -0.88 1.44
CA HIS A 75 -4.82 -0.56 2.26
C HIS A 75 -4.58 -1.59 3.37
N PHE A 76 -5.64 -2.00 4.07
CA PHE A 76 -5.56 -3.04 5.09
C PHE A 76 -5.05 -4.38 4.52
N LEU A 77 -5.52 -4.79 3.34
CA LEU A 77 -5.06 -6.03 2.71
C LEU A 77 -3.58 -5.93 2.30
N ASP A 78 -3.13 -4.78 1.81
CA ASP A 78 -1.72 -4.55 1.48
C ASP A 78 -0.83 -4.53 2.72
N HIS A 79 -1.33 -4.00 3.84
CA HIS A 79 -0.67 -4.11 5.14
C HIS A 79 -0.50 -5.58 5.56
N ILE A 80 -1.56 -6.39 5.45
CA ILE A 80 -1.54 -7.82 5.77
C ILE A 80 -0.57 -8.58 4.85
N ARG A 81 -0.60 -8.32 3.54
CA ARG A 81 0.36 -8.89 2.58
C ARG A 81 1.79 -8.53 2.92
N THR A 82 2.04 -7.29 3.32
CA THR A 82 3.37 -6.83 3.74
C THR A 82 3.84 -7.56 4.99
N MET A 83 2.97 -7.75 5.98
CA MET A 83 3.29 -8.58 7.16
C MET A 83 3.64 -10.03 6.77
N CYS A 84 2.91 -10.62 5.81
CA CYS A 84 3.19 -11.96 5.29
C CYS A 84 4.55 -12.07 4.56
N LEU A 85 5.07 -10.97 3.99
CA LEU A 85 6.41 -10.94 3.40
C LEU A 85 7.52 -10.96 4.46
N LEU A 86 7.27 -10.32 5.61
CA LEU A 86 8.23 -10.22 6.70
C LEU A 86 8.20 -11.45 7.64
N GLN A 87 7.04 -12.06 7.82
CA GLN A 87 6.82 -13.22 8.67
C GLN A 87 5.83 -14.18 8.03
N GLU A 88 6.14 -15.47 8.06
CA GLU A 88 5.22 -16.50 7.58
C GLU A 88 3.92 -16.50 8.41
N ARG A 89 2.80 -16.22 7.73
CA ARG A 89 1.47 -16.09 8.30
C ARG A 89 0.47 -16.86 7.43
N PRO A 90 0.46 -18.21 7.51
CA PRO A 90 -0.30 -19.04 6.56
C PRO A 90 -1.79 -18.73 6.55
N LYS A 91 -2.36 -18.40 7.72
CA LYS A 91 -3.77 -17.98 7.87
C LYS A 91 -4.16 -16.73 7.06
N TYR A 92 -3.20 -15.88 6.69
CA TYR A 92 -3.46 -14.60 6.03
C TYR A 92 -3.17 -14.61 4.54
N LYS A 93 -2.24 -15.46 4.08
CA LYS A 93 -1.79 -15.47 2.69
C LYS A 93 -2.95 -15.67 1.72
N ASP A 94 -3.73 -16.74 1.88
CA ASP A 94 -4.85 -17.03 1.00
C ASP A 94 -6.10 -16.22 1.35
N ALA A 95 -6.23 -15.80 2.62
CA ALA A 95 -7.38 -15.04 3.09
C ALA A 95 -7.39 -13.61 2.56
N ALA A 96 -6.22 -12.99 2.40
CA ALA A 96 -6.11 -11.63 1.87
C ALA A 96 -6.56 -11.56 0.41
N ASP A 97 -6.21 -12.55 -0.40
CA ASP A 97 -6.61 -12.59 -1.81
C ASP A 97 -8.09 -12.90 -1.99
N LYS A 98 -8.66 -13.79 -1.15
CA LYS A 98 -10.11 -14.01 -1.13
C LYS A 98 -10.88 -12.78 -0.66
N ALA A 99 -10.39 -12.07 0.35
CA ALA A 99 -10.99 -10.82 0.80
C ALA A 99 -10.90 -9.71 -0.26
N GLN A 100 -9.81 -9.65 -1.03
CA GLN A 100 -9.69 -8.75 -2.17
C GLN A 100 -10.76 -9.06 -3.24
N GLN A 101 -10.92 -10.34 -3.58
CA GLN A 101 -11.95 -10.77 -4.54
C GLN A 101 -13.37 -10.43 -4.03
N GLU A 102 -13.63 -10.57 -2.73
CA GLU A 102 -14.90 -10.13 -2.15
C GLU A 102 -15.14 -8.63 -2.30
N LEU A 103 -14.11 -7.80 -2.08
CA LEU A 103 -14.22 -6.35 -2.26
C LEU A 103 -14.51 -5.98 -3.71
N GLU A 104 -13.88 -6.66 -4.67
CA GLU A 104 -14.05 -6.39 -6.10
C GLU A 104 -15.40 -6.90 -6.64
N ALA A 105 -15.89 -8.03 -6.12
CA ALA A 105 -17.16 -8.64 -6.52
C ALA A 105 -18.36 -8.06 -5.76
N SER A 106 -18.13 -7.18 -4.79
CA SER A 106 -19.17 -6.64 -3.94
C SER A 106 -20.19 -5.82 -4.75
N PRO A 107 -21.49 -6.13 -4.64
CA PRO A 107 -22.50 -5.46 -5.44
C PRO A 107 -22.67 -4.00 -4.97
N GLN A 108 -22.83 -3.11 -5.95
CA GLN A 108 -23.13 -1.70 -5.67
C GLN A 108 -24.51 -1.57 -5.01
N ASP A 109 -25.46 -2.42 -5.39
CA ASP A 109 -26.83 -2.46 -4.87
C ASP A 109 -27.13 -3.76 -4.11
N GLY A 110 -27.85 -3.65 -2.99
CA GLY A 110 -28.33 -4.81 -2.21
C GLY A 110 -27.46 -5.21 -1.01
N PRO A 111 -27.80 -6.33 -0.33
CA PRO A 111 -27.15 -6.74 0.91
C PRO A 111 -25.73 -7.26 0.64
N ARG A 112 -24.75 -6.68 1.33
CA ARG A 112 -23.33 -7.02 1.15
C ARG A 112 -22.86 -7.97 2.23
N ARG A 113 -22.08 -8.96 1.83
CA ARG A 113 -21.51 -9.96 2.73
C ARG A 113 -20.03 -10.09 2.41
N PHE A 114 -19.21 -9.87 3.44
CA PHE A 114 -17.75 -10.00 3.34
C PHE A 114 -17.25 -11.03 4.37
N PRO A 115 -17.57 -12.33 4.22
CA PRO A 115 -17.15 -13.34 5.19
C PRO A 115 -15.62 -13.46 5.30
N TRP A 116 -14.87 -13.44 4.19
CA TRP A 116 -13.40 -13.48 4.22
C TRP A 116 -12.84 -12.22 4.86
N LEU A 117 -13.31 -11.03 4.47
CA LEU A 117 -12.84 -9.78 5.06
C LEU A 117 -13.15 -9.70 6.56
N SER A 118 -14.36 -10.11 6.97
CA SER A 118 -14.77 -10.10 8.38
C SER A 118 -13.92 -11.05 9.22
N ALA A 119 -13.61 -12.24 8.69
CA ALA A 119 -12.72 -13.19 9.35
C ALA A 119 -11.31 -12.62 9.49
N LEU A 120 -10.82 -11.94 8.46
CA LEU A 120 -9.48 -11.34 8.44
C LEU A 120 -9.39 -10.19 9.46
N VAL A 121 -10.39 -9.29 9.49
CA VAL A 121 -10.52 -8.22 10.49
C VAL A 121 -10.49 -8.78 11.91
N ASN A 122 -11.34 -9.77 12.21
CA ASN A 122 -11.42 -10.37 13.54
C ASN A 122 -10.10 -11.06 13.96
N SER A 123 -9.43 -11.71 13.00
CA SER A 123 -8.15 -12.37 13.27
C SER A 123 -7.04 -11.36 13.51
N PHE A 124 -6.99 -10.28 12.72
CA PHE A 124 -5.98 -9.24 12.85
C PHE A 124 -6.16 -8.43 14.13
N ASP A 125 -7.39 -8.08 14.50
CA ASP A 125 -7.73 -7.40 15.75
C ASP A 125 -7.13 -8.11 16.98
N ARG A 126 -7.33 -9.43 17.07
CA ARG A 126 -6.76 -10.26 18.15
C ARG A 126 -5.23 -10.31 18.11
N GLU A 127 -4.65 -10.28 16.92
CA GLU A 127 -3.21 -10.37 16.74
C GLU A 127 -2.47 -9.05 16.98
N MET A 128 -3.14 -7.91 16.77
CA MET A 128 -2.55 -6.58 16.88
C MET A 128 -1.92 -6.34 18.26
N GLU A 129 -2.57 -6.80 19.32
CA GLU A 129 -2.11 -6.71 20.71
C GLU A 129 -0.80 -7.48 20.97
N HIS A 130 -0.58 -8.56 20.22
CA HIS A 130 0.60 -9.41 20.36
C HIS A 130 1.66 -9.14 19.29
N THR A 131 1.38 -8.27 18.33
CA THR A 131 2.33 -7.85 17.30
C THR A 131 3.21 -6.70 17.82
N SER A 132 4.44 -6.56 17.35
CA SER A 132 5.28 -5.41 17.73
C SER A 132 4.76 -4.13 17.06
N ALA A 133 4.78 -3.02 17.80
CA ALA A 133 4.35 -1.72 17.28
C ALA A 133 5.15 -1.33 16.04
N THR A 134 6.47 -1.55 16.06
CA THR A 134 7.32 -1.24 14.91
C THR A 134 6.95 -2.06 13.67
N LEU A 135 6.63 -3.36 13.82
CA LEU A 135 6.20 -4.15 12.67
C LEU A 135 4.89 -3.59 12.07
N LEU A 136 3.92 -3.24 12.92
CA LEU A 136 2.66 -2.68 12.47
C LEU A 136 2.87 -1.34 11.74
N VAL A 137 3.69 -0.44 12.29
CA VAL A 137 3.96 0.86 11.68
C VAL A 137 4.70 0.70 10.34
N GLU A 138 5.78 -0.07 10.30
CA GLU A 138 6.56 -0.27 9.06
C GLU A 138 5.73 -0.93 7.95
N CYS A 139 4.87 -1.90 8.29
CA CYS A 139 3.98 -2.52 7.30
C CYS A 139 2.90 -1.54 6.83
N ASN A 140 2.37 -0.70 7.73
CA ASN A 140 1.37 0.31 7.39
C ASN A 140 1.95 1.39 6.47
N ASP A 141 3.15 1.89 6.78
CA ASP A 141 3.81 2.93 5.99
C ASP A 141 4.20 2.42 4.60
N HIS A 142 4.66 1.17 4.52
CA HIS A 142 4.93 0.51 3.25
C HIS A 142 3.67 0.30 2.41
N ALA A 143 2.56 -0.15 3.02
CA ALA A 143 1.28 -0.29 2.35
C ALA A 143 0.74 1.06 1.84
N ALA A 144 0.86 2.12 2.65
CA ALA A 144 0.47 3.48 2.25
C ALA A 144 1.28 3.97 1.05
N ALA A 145 2.60 3.76 1.05
CA ALA A 145 3.47 4.11 -0.07
C ALA A 145 3.11 3.33 -1.34
N CYS A 146 2.81 2.04 -1.23
CA CYS A 146 2.33 1.24 -2.36
C CYS A 146 1.00 1.74 -2.91
N GLY A 147 0.05 2.08 -2.03
CA GLY A 147 -1.24 2.67 -2.41
C GLY A 147 -1.10 4.03 -3.10
N GLN A 148 -0.16 4.87 -2.67
CA GLN A 148 0.17 6.13 -3.34
C GLN A 148 0.70 5.88 -4.75
N LEU A 149 1.65 4.96 -4.92
CA LEU A 149 2.18 4.58 -6.23
C LEU A 149 1.10 4.02 -7.15
N ALA A 150 0.17 3.22 -6.63
CA ALA A 150 -0.98 2.73 -7.41
C ALA A 150 -1.88 3.87 -7.91
N CYS A 151 -2.18 4.86 -7.06
CA CYS A 151 -2.95 6.03 -7.46
C CYS A 151 -2.22 6.84 -8.56
N ILE A 152 -0.90 7.02 -8.40
CA ILE A 152 -0.06 7.75 -9.37
C ILE A 152 0.03 7.00 -10.69
N ALA A 153 0.14 5.67 -10.68
CA ALA A 153 0.15 4.86 -11.90
C ALA A 153 -1.15 5.05 -12.70
N VAL A 154 -2.31 5.15 -12.03
CA VAL A 154 -3.58 5.47 -12.69
C VAL A 154 -3.56 6.87 -13.28
N ILE A 155 -2.98 7.87 -12.59
CA ILE A 155 -2.85 9.23 -13.12
C ILE A 155 -1.94 9.28 -14.36
N ILE A 156 -0.81 8.58 -14.34
CA ILE A 156 0.14 8.51 -15.46
C ILE A 156 -0.49 7.84 -16.68
N ALA A 157 -1.41 6.89 -16.48
CA ALA A 157 -2.12 6.22 -17.56
C ALA A 157 -3.20 7.10 -18.23
N LEU A 158 -3.51 8.28 -17.68
CA LEU A 158 -4.45 9.23 -18.29
C LEU A 158 -3.77 9.99 -19.44
N PRO A 159 -4.53 10.48 -20.42
CA PRO A 159 -3.98 11.31 -21.48
C PRO A 159 -3.26 12.55 -20.95
N ASP A 160 -2.16 12.97 -21.57
CA ASP A 160 -1.31 14.08 -21.14
C ASP A 160 -2.06 15.41 -20.93
N TYR A 161 -3.13 15.63 -21.71
CA TYR A 161 -3.97 16.83 -21.60
C TYR A 161 -4.75 16.90 -20.28
N THR A 162 -4.91 15.79 -19.56
CA THR A 162 -5.86 15.67 -18.44
C THR A 162 -5.51 16.60 -17.29
N ALA A 163 -4.23 16.72 -16.93
CA ALA A 163 -3.80 17.59 -15.84
C ALA A 163 -4.07 19.06 -16.15
N ALA A 164 -3.74 19.51 -17.37
CA ALA A 164 -4.00 20.87 -17.82
C ALA A 164 -5.50 21.18 -17.87
N ALA A 165 -6.29 20.26 -18.43
CA ALA A 165 -7.74 20.37 -18.49
C ALA A 165 -8.37 20.45 -17.10
N LEU A 166 -7.94 19.60 -16.15
CA LEU A 166 -8.45 19.65 -14.77
C LEU A 166 -8.12 20.98 -14.10
N LYS A 167 -6.89 21.49 -14.25
CA LYS A 167 -6.51 22.82 -13.73
C LYS A 167 -7.41 23.92 -14.27
N GLN A 168 -7.64 23.95 -15.59
CA GLN A 168 -8.53 24.91 -16.24
C GLN A 168 -9.97 24.82 -15.70
N LEU A 169 -10.49 23.61 -15.56
CA LEU A 169 -11.85 23.38 -15.06
C LEU A 169 -12.01 23.78 -13.59
N LEU A 170 -11.00 23.55 -12.75
CA LEU A 170 -10.98 23.99 -11.34
C LEU A 170 -10.87 25.51 -11.22
N ALA A 171 -10.19 26.17 -12.16
CA ALA A 171 -10.07 27.63 -12.23
C ALA A 171 -11.37 28.33 -12.68
N GLY A 172 -12.39 27.59 -13.13
CA GLY A 172 -13.67 28.13 -13.57
C GLY A 172 -13.91 28.03 -15.08
N GLY A 173 -12.97 27.46 -15.84
CA GLY A 173 -13.13 27.21 -17.27
C GLY A 173 -14.34 26.31 -17.60
N THR A 174 -14.80 26.40 -18.84
CA THR A 174 -15.91 25.57 -19.34
C THR A 174 -15.41 24.25 -19.89
N LEU A 175 -16.25 23.21 -19.81
CA LEU A 175 -15.93 21.90 -20.38
C LEU A 175 -15.71 21.95 -21.89
N LYS A 176 -16.48 22.79 -22.58
CA LYS A 176 -16.36 23.02 -24.03
C LYS A 176 -14.99 23.59 -24.40
N ALA A 177 -14.55 24.66 -23.75
CA ALA A 177 -13.27 25.29 -24.05
C ALA A 177 -12.08 24.37 -23.72
N ALA A 178 -12.14 23.63 -22.59
CA ALA A 178 -11.11 22.66 -22.23
C ALA A 178 -11.01 21.52 -23.25
N ALA A 179 -12.15 21.04 -23.76
CA ALA A 179 -12.22 19.98 -24.76
C ALA A 179 -11.67 20.43 -26.11
N GLU A 180 -12.02 21.64 -26.55
CA GLU A 180 -11.48 22.25 -27.77
C GLU A 180 -9.96 22.40 -27.69
N GLN A 181 -9.43 22.88 -26.56
CA GLN A 181 -7.99 23.03 -26.35
C GLN A 181 -7.24 21.69 -26.27
N ALA A 182 -7.87 20.67 -25.69
CA ALA A 182 -7.29 19.33 -25.55
C ALA A 182 -7.40 18.48 -26.84
N GLY A 183 -8.20 18.90 -27.82
CA GLY A 183 -8.53 18.08 -28.98
C GLY A 183 -9.28 16.80 -28.63
N ALA A 184 -10.07 16.80 -27.54
CA ALA A 184 -10.74 15.62 -26.99
C ALA A 184 -12.26 15.81 -26.94
N GLY A 185 -13.02 14.71 -26.93
CA GLY A 185 -14.47 14.77 -26.71
C GLY A 185 -14.81 15.24 -25.29
N GLN A 186 -15.83 16.09 -25.12
CA GLN A 186 -16.22 16.62 -23.79
C GLN A 186 -16.52 15.51 -22.77
N ALA A 187 -17.17 14.42 -23.20
CA ALA A 187 -17.50 13.30 -22.31
C ALA A 187 -16.24 12.55 -21.84
N GLU A 188 -15.30 12.32 -22.75
CA GLU A 188 -14.02 11.67 -22.46
C GLU A 188 -13.16 12.53 -21.54
N LEU A 189 -13.01 13.82 -21.87
CA LEU A 189 -12.25 14.76 -21.04
C LEU A 189 -12.84 14.85 -19.63
N LYS A 190 -14.17 14.94 -19.51
CA LYS A 190 -14.86 14.95 -18.21
C LYS A 190 -14.56 13.68 -17.43
N LYS A 191 -14.66 12.51 -18.06
CA LYS A 191 -14.35 11.22 -17.45
C LYS A 191 -12.91 11.19 -16.94
N ASN A 192 -11.93 11.55 -17.77
CA ASN A 192 -10.51 11.53 -17.41
C ASN A 192 -10.20 12.51 -16.26
N CYS A 193 -10.80 13.71 -16.29
CA CYS A 193 -10.67 14.69 -15.21
C CYS A 193 -11.27 14.20 -13.89
N LEU A 194 -12.41 13.49 -13.92
CA LEU A 194 -13.00 12.89 -12.72
C LEU A 194 -12.16 11.74 -12.18
N ILE A 195 -11.58 10.90 -13.06
CA ILE A 195 -10.64 9.85 -12.64
C ILE A 195 -9.45 10.49 -11.93
N MET A 196 -8.80 11.48 -12.56
CA MET A 196 -7.66 12.19 -11.96
C MET A 196 -8.04 12.83 -10.62
N LEU A 197 -9.18 13.52 -10.54
CA LEU A 197 -9.69 14.13 -9.32
C LEU A 197 -9.86 13.10 -8.19
N HIS A 198 -10.44 11.94 -8.50
CA HIS A 198 -10.60 10.87 -7.51
C HIS A 198 -9.25 10.33 -7.04
N GLN A 199 -8.25 10.20 -7.93
CA GLN A 199 -6.91 9.78 -7.54
C GLN A 199 -6.16 10.85 -6.74
N LEU A 200 -6.37 12.14 -7.03
CA LEU A 200 -5.81 13.22 -6.23
C LEU A 200 -6.41 13.25 -4.82
N HIS A 201 -7.74 13.14 -4.72
CA HIS A 201 -8.40 13.05 -3.42
C HIS A 201 -7.93 11.82 -2.63
N ASN A 202 -7.70 10.72 -3.34
CA ASN A 202 -7.11 9.52 -2.77
C ASN A 202 -5.73 9.80 -2.14
N LEU A 203 -4.83 10.48 -2.85
CA LEU A 203 -3.51 10.83 -2.33
C LEU A 203 -3.58 11.75 -1.10
N LEU A 204 -4.59 12.62 -1.05
CA LEU A 204 -4.80 13.62 -0.01
C LEU A 204 -5.58 13.10 1.20
N TRP A 205 -6.08 11.87 1.18
CA TRP A 205 -7.07 11.38 2.14
C TRP A 205 -6.73 11.69 3.60
N ALA A 206 -5.49 11.44 4.02
CA ALA A 206 -5.08 11.64 5.40
C ALA A 206 -4.88 13.12 5.79
N GLU A 207 -4.91 14.02 4.81
CA GLU A 207 -4.59 15.44 4.93
C GLU A 207 -5.84 16.34 4.80
N VAL A 208 -6.99 15.77 4.46
CA VAL A 208 -8.23 16.53 4.22
C VAL A 208 -9.37 16.08 5.12
N ASP A 209 -10.20 17.02 5.54
CA ASP A 209 -11.32 16.83 6.47
C ASP A 209 -12.70 16.95 5.79
N PHE A 210 -12.73 16.97 4.46
CA PHE A 210 -13.96 17.13 3.68
C PHE A 210 -14.23 15.92 2.79
N ALA A 211 -15.52 15.69 2.52
CA ALA A 211 -15.96 14.55 1.73
C ALA A 211 -15.47 14.61 0.28
N ARG A 212 -15.24 13.42 -0.31
CA ARG A 212 -14.85 13.26 -1.71
C ARG A 212 -15.78 14.03 -2.65
N PRO A 213 -15.27 14.93 -3.50
CA PRO A 213 -16.08 15.60 -4.48
C PRO A 213 -16.34 14.68 -5.68
N TRP A 214 -17.59 14.24 -5.83
CA TRP A 214 -18.04 13.42 -6.96
C TRP A 214 -18.24 14.21 -8.27
N THR A 215 -18.10 15.54 -8.23
CA THR A 215 -18.27 16.41 -9.39
C THR A 215 -17.20 17.48 -9.44
N LEU A 216 -16.88 17.96 -10.66
CA LEU A 216 -15.98 19.09 -10.86
C LEU A 216 -16.47 20.36 -10.15
N THR A 217 -17.79 20.56 -10.11
CA THR A 217 -18.41 21.70 -9.40
C THR A 217 -18.18 21.62 -7.90
N ALA A 218 -18.34 20.44 -7.28
CA ALA A 218 -18.03 20.24 -5.87
C ALA A 218 -16.54 20.45 -5.60
N ALA A 219 -15.66 19.93 -6.47
CA ALA A 219 -14.22 20.07 -6.33
C ALA A 219 -13.72 21.52 -6.36
N ARG A 220 -14.41 22.43 -7.08
CA ARG A 220 -14.06 23.85 -7.14
C ARG A 220 -14.04 24.54 -5.77
N ARG A 221 -14.83 24.07 -4.81
CA ARG A 221 -14.83 24.59 -3.42
C ARG A 221 -13.47 24.42 -2.75
N HIS A 222 -12.73 23.40 -3.15
CA HIS A 222 -11.41 23.04 -2.61
C HIS A 222 -10.32 23.16 -3.69
N LYS A 223 -10.50 24.03 -4.70
CA LYS A 223 -9.63 24.09 -5.88
C LYS A 223 -8.15 24.25 -5.54
N GLN A 224 -7.79 25.05 -4.53
CA GLN A 224 -6.39 25.30 -4.18
C GLN A 224 -5.68 24.02 -3.74
N ILE A 225 -6.38 23.18 -2.96
CA ILE A 225 -5.87 21.89 -2.49
C ILE A 225 -5.58 20.98 -3.69
N TYR A 226 -6.51 20.88 -4.65
CA TYR A 226 -6.31 20.05 -5.83
C TYR A 226 -5.25 20.60 -6.79
N LEU A 227 -5.19 21.91 -7.00
CA LEU A 227 -4.16 22.53 -7.84
C LEU A 227 -2.77 22.26 -7.26
N GLN A 228 -2.61 22.46 -5.95
CA GLN A 228 -1.38 22.15 -5.23
C GLN A 228 -1.02 20.66 -5.33
N ALA A 229 -1.99 19.77 -5.15
CA ALA A 229 -1.76 18.32 -5.28
C ALA A 229 -1.27 17.94 -6.68
N ILE A 230 -1.82 18.55 -7.75
CA ILE A 230 -1.34 18.34 -9.12
C ILE A 230 0.12 18.79 -9.27
N ASP A 231 0.47 19.96 -8.73
CA ASP A 231 1.85 20.49 -8.80
C ASP A 231 2.84 19.66 -7.99
N GLN A 232 2.38 18.99 -6.94
CA GLN A 232 3.20 18.16 -6.04
C GLN A 232 3.29 16.69 -6.45
N LEU A 233 2.59 16.23 -7.49
CA LEU A 233 2.55 14.81 -7.90
C LEU A 233 3.93 14.17 -8.03
N LYS A 234 4.89 14.87 -8.65
CA LYS A 234 6.27 14.37 -8.81
C LYS A 234 6.98 14.19 -7.46
N SER A 235 6.77 15.10 -6.53
CA SER A 235 7.34 15.02 -5.18
C SER A 235 6.72 13.85 -4.40
N VAL A 236 5.39 13.72 -4.43
CA VAL A 236 4.67 12.62 -3.78
C VAL A 236 5.11 11.27 -4.36
N ALA A 237 5.25 11.15 -5.68
CA ALA A 237 5.76 9.96 -6.34
C ALA A 237 7.19 9.61 -5.89
N GLY A 238 8.09 10.59 -5.85
CA GLY A 238 9.47 10.40 -5.40
C GLY A 238 9.55 9.94 -3.94
N GLN A 239 8.73 10.53 -3.07
CA GLN A 239 8.67 10.15 -1.65
C GLN A 239 8.12 8.73 -1.47
N ALA A 240 7.04 8.37 -2.15
CA ALA A 240 6.46 7.03 -2.07
C ALA A 240 7.42 5.97 -2.62
N ALA A 241 8.07 6.24 -3.76
CA ALA A 241 9.09 5.35 -4.32
C ALA A 241 10.30 5.20 -3.39
N ALA A 242 10.77 6.29 -2.77
CA ALA A 242 11.86 6.24 -1.79
C ALA A 242 11.49 5.38 -0.58
N ARG A 243 10.28 5.51 -0.03
CA ARG A 243 9.80 4.66 1.08
C ARG A 243 9.78 3.18 0.71
N VAL A 244 9.27 2.83 -0.48
CA VAL A 244 9.27 1.43 -0.96
C VAL A 244 10.69 0.92 -1.18
N ALA A 245 11.58 1.74 -1.72
CA ALA A 245 12.99 1.38 -1.92
C ALA A 245 13.74 1.20 -0.59
N ASP A 246 13.50 2.07 0.39
CA ASP A 246 14.07 1.96 1.73
C ASP A 246 13.56 0.72 2.45
N PHE A 247 12.27 0.42 2.37
CA PHE A 247 11.71 -0.82 2.90
C PHE A 247 12.37 -2.05 2.28
N ARG A 248 12.52 -2.08 0.94
CA ARG A 248 13.25 -3.14 0.23
C ARG A 248 14.71 -3.22 0.67
N ARG A 249 15.39 -2.08 0.84
CA ARG A 249 16.79 -2.02 1.31
C ARG A 249 16.92 -2.50 2.74
N LEU A 250 15.95 -2.25 3.61
CA LEU A 250 15.99 -2.69 5.00
C LEU A 250 15.66 -4.17 5.12
N PHE A 251 14.63 -4.65 4.42
CA PHE A 251 14.07 -5.97 4.63
C PHE A 251 14.31 -6.95 3.49
N GLY A 252 14.88 -6.54 2.36
CA GLY A 252 15.15 -7.42 1.20
C GLY A 252 13.90 -7.88 0.45
N VAL A 253 12.71 -7.37 0.80
CA VAL A 253 11.41 -7.63 0.17
C VAL A 253 10.62 -6.34 0.09
N ALA A 254 9.69 -6.26 -0.85
CA ALA A 254 8.70 -5.21 -0.94
C ALA A 254 7.45 -5.77 -1.63
N LEU A 255 6.29 -5.19 -1.31
CA LEU A 255 5.02 -5.54 -1.96
C LEU A 255 5.04 -5.22 -3.47
N VAL A 256 5.70 -4.12 -3.85
CA VAL A 256 5.81 -3.65 -5.23
C VAL A 256 7.25 -3.72 -5.70
N ASN A 257 7.47 -4.25 -6.91
CA ASN A 257 8.78 -4.23 -7.55
C ASN A 257 8.96 -2.95 -8.38
N LEU A 258 9.67 -1.97 -7.83
CA LEU A 258 9.96 -0.70 -8.52
C LEU A 258 10.75 -0.87 -9.83
N ASP A 259 11.57 -1.92 -9.94
CA ASP A 259 12.39 -2.16 -11.14
C ASP A 259 11.52 -2.48 -12.36
N ALA A 260 10.30 -2.97 -12.15
CA ALA A 260 9.34 -3.22 -13.21
C ALA A 260 8.83 -1.92 -13.86
N PHE A 261 8.78 -0.81 -13.11
CA PHE A 261 8.31 0.49 -13.61
C PHE A 261 9.39 1.24 -14.41
N ILE A 262 10.67 1.02 -14.09
CA ILE A 262 11.80 1.67 -14.79
C ILE A 262 12.00 1.09 -16.19
N LYS A 263 11.67 -0.20 -16.41
CA LYS A 263 11.84 -0.85 -17.71
C LYS A 263 10.75 -0.53 -18.73
N THR A 264 9.66 0.10 -18.29
CA THR A 264 8.49 0.45 -19.11
C THR A 264 8.38 1.96 -19.40
N ALA A 265 9.33 2.76 -18.93
CA ALA A 265 9.48 4.18 -19.25
C ALA A 265 10.61 4.37 -20.27
#